data_AF-A0A7X7HBS7-F1
#
_entry.id   AF-A0A7X7HBS7-F1
#
_cell.length_a   1.000
_cell.length_b   1.000
_cell.length_c   1.000
_cell.angle_alpha   90.00
_cell.angle_beta   90.00
_cell.angle_gamma   90.00
#
_symmetry.space_group_name_H-M   'P 1'
#
loop_
_entity.id
_entity.type
_entity.pdbx_description
1 polymer ?
#
loop_
_entity_poly.entity_id
_entity_poly.type
_entity_poly.pdbx_seq_one_letter_code
_entity_poly.pdbx_strand_id
1 'polypeptide(L)'
;MAGKNDTFDIPTGLDDFFTEATDKGEVVGAWGFNPDVDFTSMGHEETNVWFFEQVFNFLRAFFGVVMPDNMEITTYNASRQIRRDNLNQMTFLDELMLIMKGLTEPIWCIKLNLNIVGFLRTERDPDKQIRLQIQEPATFVVWGGPDETGFQIFSMGYRLFSEQKIKGEHSLLWSVNQPLLERALQKWERQSRHIIDVIESNSKDLSLSRRGFARPAPSFARPKPKPKETGPIQDSIPDLDDLLL
;
A
#
# COMPACT_ATOMS: atom_id res chain seq x y z
N MET A 1 -17.93 -40.94 4.64
CA MET A 1 -18.00 -39.66 3.89
C MET A 1 -17.70 -38.56 4.90
N ALA A 2 -16.43 -38.20 5.04
CA ALA A 2 -15.99 -37.17 5.97
C ALA A 2 -16.24 -35.80 5.30
N GLY A 3 -16.91 -34.91 6.02
CA GLY A 3 -17.18 -33.55 5.57
C GLY A 3 -15.88 -32.82 5.26
N LYS A 4 -15.86 -32.11 4.13
CA LYS A 4 -14.90 -31.03 3.93
C LYS A 4 -15.16 -30.02 5.03
N ASN A 5 -14.23 -29.92 5.98
CA ASN A 5 -14.11 -28.71 6.78
C ASN A 5 -13.74 -27.61 5.79
N ASP A 6 -14.72 -26.85 5.32
CA ASP A 6 -14.48 -25.53 4.76
C ASP A 6 -13.98 -24.68 5.94
N THR A 7 -12.67 -24.75 6.19
CA THR A 7 -11.99 -23.83 7.08
C THR A 7 -12.13 -22.45 6.45
N PHE A 8 -13.01 -21.64 7.03
CA PHE A 8 -13.15 -20.23 6.68
C PHE A 8 -11.81 -19.54 6.93
N ASP A 9 -11.10 -19.23 5.85
CA ASP A 9 -9.80 -18.57 5.87
C ASP A 9 -10.02 -17.05 5.94
N ILE A 10 -10.67 -16.61 7.01
CA ILE A 10 -11.01 -15.21 7.24
C ILE A 10 -10.03 -14.72 8.30
N PRO A 11 -9.10 -13.82 7.98
CA PRO A 11 -8.32 -13.14 8.99
C PRO A 11 -9.29 -12.34 9.86
N THR A 12 -9.44 -12.78 11.11
CA THR A 12 -10.32 -12.16 12.12
C THR A 12 -9.76 -10.83 12.61
N GLY A 13 -8.51 -10.50 12.29
CA GLY A 13 -7.92 -9.18 12.52
C GLY A 13 -6.64 -8.94 11.73
N LEU A 14 -6.09 -7.73 11.91
CA LEU A 14 -4.82 -7.29 11.33
C LEU A 14 -3.65 -8.20 11.76
N ASP A 15 -3.66 -8.66 13.01
CA ASP A 15 -2.63 -9.56 13.56
C ASP A 15 -2.60 -10.93 12.85
N ASP A 16 -3.77 -11.49 12.55
CA ASP A 16 -3.87 -12.76 11.81
C ASP A 16 -3.33 -12.59 10.39
N PHE A 17 -3.63 -11.46 9.76
CA PHE A 17 -3.11 -11.11 8.43
C PHE A 17 -1.57 -10.98 8.44
N PHE A 18 -0.99 -10.31 9.44
CA PHE A 18 0.46 -10.20 9.54
C PHE A 18 1.13 -11.54 9.85
N THR A 19 0.48 -12.39 10.63
CA THR A 19 0.96 -13.75 10.90
C THR A 19 0.99 -14.56 9.61
N GLU A 20 -0.09 -14.54 8.83
CA GLU A 20 -0.18 -15.20 7.52
C GLU A 20 0.88 -14.70 6.52
N ALA A 21 1.09 -13.38 6.45
CA ALA A 21 2.10 -12.78 5.59
C ALA A 21 3.52 -13.18 6.03
N THR A 22 3.78 -13.23 7.33
CA THR A 22 5.07 -13.64 7.90
C THR A 22 5.36 -15.11 7.63
N ASP A 23 4.35 -15.98 7.75
CA ASP A 23 4.46 -17.41 7.43
C ASP A 23 4.78 -17.63 5.93
N LYS A 24 4.30 -16.75 5.06
CA LYS A 24 4.63 -16.72 3.63
C LYS A 24 6.00 -16.09 3.32
N GLY A 25 6.70 -15.56 4.32
CA GLY A 25 7.98 -14.86 4.14
C GLY A 25 7.84 -13.49 3.45
N GLU A 26 6.65 -12.91 3.50
CA GLU A 26 6.33 -11.61 2.93
C GLU A 26 6.47 -10.53 4.01
N VAL A 27 6.94 -9.34 3.61
CA VAL A 27 6.89 -8.16 4.48
C VAL A 27 5.87 -7.19 3.91
N VAL A 28 4.98 -6.72 4.76
CA VAL A 28 3.83 -5.92 4.38
C VAL A 28 3.72 -4.72 5.30
N GLY A 29 3.40 -3.57 4.73
CA GLY A 29 2.96 -2.39 5.48
C GLY A 29 1.46 -2.22 5.33
N ALA A 30 0.79 -1.82 6.40
CA ALA A 30 -0.64 -1.60 6.45
C ALA A 30 -1.00 -0.17 6.87
N TRP A 31 -2.05 0.38 6.24
CA TRP A 31 -2.68 1.66 6.56
C TRP A 31 -4.16 1.45 6.70
N GLY A 32 -4.76 2.00 7.75
CA GLY A 32 -6.19 1.86 7.98
C GLY A 32 -6.77 2.97 8.83
N PHE A 33 -8.08 2.92 8.97
CA PHE A 33 -8.80 3.72 9.97
C PHE A 33 -10.06 3.01 10.45
N ASN A 34 -10.43 3.31 11.70
CA ASN A 34 -11.70 2.93 12.29
C ASN A 34 -12.70 4.08 12.11
N PRO A 35 -13.67 3.97 11.19
CA PRO A 35 -14.73 4.97 11.03
C PRO A 35 -15.79 4.97 12.16
N ASP A 36 -15.72 4.08 13.16
CA ASP A 36 -16.63 4.02 14.32
C ASP A 36 -18.13 4.01 13.92
N VAL A 37 -18.45 3.27 12.86
CA VAL A 37 -19.82 3.18 12.33
C VAL A 37 -20.64 2.17 13.14
N ASP A 38 -21.83 2.60 13.60
CA ASP A 38 -22.80 1.74 14.28
C ASP A 38 -23.79 1.12 13.27
N PHE A 39 -23.55 -0.14 12.92
CA PHE A 39 -24.42 -0.89 12.00
C PHE A 39 -25.67 -1.46 12.67
N THR A 40 -25.81 -1.44 14.00
CA THR A 40 -27.01 -1.98 14.68
C THR A 40 -28.28 -1.20 14.31
N SER A 41 -28.10 0.07 13.97
CA SER A 41 -29.17 0.99 13.58
C SER A 41 -29.44 1.02 12.07
N MET A 42 -28.57 0.40 11.26
CA MET A 42 -28.63 0.46 9.79
C MET A 42 -29.42 -0.72 9.21
N GLY A 43 -30.22 -0.43 8.18
CA GLY A 43 -30.84 -1.47 7.36
C GLY A 43 -29.82 -2.22 6.52
N HIS A 44 -30.15 -3.44 6.09
CA HIS A 44 -29.25 -4.28 5.29
C HIS A 44 -28.81 -3.60 3.98
N GLU A 45 -29.72 -2.88 3.33
CA GLU A 45 -29.43 -2.14 2.10
C GLU A 45 -28.46 -0.98 2.34
N GLU A 46 -28.63 -0.25 3.44
CA GLU A 46 -27.77 0.86 3.82
C GLU A 46 -26.35 0.38 4.16
N THR A 47 -26.25 -0.73 4.89
CA THR A 47 -24.98 -1.41 5.16
C THR A 47 -24.29 -1.83 3.86
N ASN A 48 -25.01 -2.43 2.91
CA ASN A 48 -24.45 -2.83 1.62
C ASN A 48 -23.95 -1.63 0.80
N VAL A 49 -24.68 -0.51 0.84
CA VAL A 49 -24.25 0.76 0.21
C VAL A 49 -22.98 1.27 0.87
N TRP A 50 -22.90 1.25 2.20
CA TRP A 50 -21.70 1.68 2.93
C TRP A 50 -20.45 0.89 2.51
N PHE A 51 -20.56 -0.44 2.43
CA PHE A 51 -19.46 -1.31 1.97
C PHE A 51 -19.05 -1.00 0.52
N PHE A 52 -20.03 -0.82 -0.38
CA PHE A 52 -19.76 -0.42 -1.76
C PHE A 52 -19.03 0.93 -1.83
N GLU A 53 -19.46 1.91 -1.04
CA GLU A 53 -18.81 3.23 -0.98
C GLU A 53 -17.37 3.15 -0.49
N GLN A 54 -17.06 2.29 0.49
CA GLN A 54 -15.68 2.11 0.96
C GLN A 54 -14.77 1.56 -0.15
N VAL A 55 -15.21 0.52 -0.86
CA VAL A 55 -14.46 -0.05 -2.00
C VAL A 55 -14.32 0.97 -3.13
N PHE A 56 -15.39 1.69 -3.45
CA PHE A 56 -15.38 2.71 -4.50
C PHE A 56 -14.40 3.85 -4.18
N ASN A 57 -14.46 4.40 -2.97
CA ASN A 57 -13.59 5.48 -2.52
C ASN A 57 -12.13 5.04 -2.48
N PHE A 58 -11.86 3.81 -2.03
CA PHE A 58 -10.51 3.24 -2.06
C PHE A 58 -9.96 3.15 -3.50
N LEU A 59 -10.70 2.51 -4.42
CA LEU A 59 -10.25 2.35 -5.80
C LEU A 59 -10.09 3.69 -6.53
N ARG A 60 -10.94 4.67 -6.23
CA ARG A 60 -10.83 6.03 -6.76
C ARG A 60 -9.59 6.75 -6.25
N ALA A 61 -9.26 6.61 -4.96
CA ALA A 61 -8.06 7.21 -4.37
C ALA A 61 -6.77 6.59 -4.95
N PHE A 62 -6.76 5.28 -5.12
CA PHE A 62 -5.62 4.50 -5.64
C PHE A 62 -5.65 4.27 -7.16
N PHE A 63 -6.46 5.05 -7.89
CA PHE A 63 -6.55 4.95 -9.34
C PHE A 63 -5.17 5.10 -9.99
N GLY A 64 -4.79 4.10 -10.79
CA GLY A 64 -3.50 4.04 -11.47
C GLY A 64 -2.34 3.49 -10.63
N VAL A 65 -2.55 3.23 -9.34
CA VAL A 65 -1.58 2.64 -8.39
C VAL A 65 -1.92 1.18 -8.10
N VAL A 66 -3.21 0.84 -8.05
CA VAL A 66 -3.68 -0.53 -7.82
C VAL A 66 -4.66 -0.97 -8.90
N MET A 67 -4.76 -2.27 -9.13
CA MET A 67 -5.77 -2.89 -9.97
C MET A 67 -6.40 -4.08 -9.25
N PRO A 68 -7.73 -4.19 -9.19
CA PRO A 68 -8.41 -5.33 -8.58
C PRO A 68 -8.08 -6.61 -9.33
N ASP A 69 -7.80 -7.68 -8.59
CA ASP A 69 -7.45 -9.00 -9.13
C ASP A 69 -8.52 -10.03 -8.79
N ASN A 70 -8.78 -10.20 -7.49
CA ASN A 70 -9.82 -11.10 -7.00
C ASN A 70 -10.49 -10.49 -5.76
N MET A 71 -11.73 -10.89 -5.53
CA MET A 71 -12.57 -10.37 -4.46
C MET A 71 -13.28 -11.52 -3.75
N GLU A 72 -13.37 -11.37 -2.44
CA GLU A 72 -14.14 -12.21 -1.56
C GLU A 72 -15.09 -11.36 -0.72
N ILE A 73 -16.36 -11.74 -0.69
CA ILE A 73 -17.36 -11.15 0.18
C ILE A 73 -17.86 -12.23 1.12
N THR A 74 -17.78 -11.96 2.42
CA THR A 74 -18.27 -12.84 3.47
C THR A 74 -19.40 -12.17 4.20
N THR A 75 -20.54 -12.85 4.29
CA THR A 75 -21.70 -12.40 5.07
C THR A 75 -21.51 -12.69 6.56
N TYR A 76 -22.30 -12.01 7.38
CA TYR A 76 -22.30 -12.18 8.83
C TYR A 76 -22.56 -13.63 9.24
N ASN A 77 -21.86 -14.08 10.29
CA ASN A 77 -21.75 -15.49 10.71
C ASN A 77 -21.26 -16.45 9.62
N ALA A 78 -20.59 -15.93 8.58
CA ALA A 78 -20.08 -16.70 7.44
C ALA A 78 -21.16 -17.58 6.78
N SER A 79 -22.42 -17.13 6.77
CA SER A 79 -23.53 -17.86 6.13
C SER A 79 -23.29 -18.09 4.64
N ARG A 80 -22.58 -17.17 3.99
CA ARG A 80 -22.24 -17.20 2.57
C ARG A 80 -20.89 -16.55 2.33
N GLN A 81 -20.11 -17.17 1.45
CA GLN A 81 -18.85 -16.63 0.95
C GLN A 81 -18.93 -16.57 -0.58
N ILE A 82 -18.79 -15.37 -1.14
CA ILE A 82 -18.81 -15.14 -2.59
C ILE A 82 -17.40 -14.81 -3.03
N ARG A 83 -16.81 -15.67 -3.86
CA ARG A 83 -15.50 -15.45 -4.48
C ARG A 83 -15.65 -15.11 -5.97
N ARG A 84 -14.85 -14.14 -6.41
CA ARG A 84 -14.73 -13.71 -7.80
C ARG A 84 -13.27 -13.50 -8.13
N ASP A 85 -12.78 -14.32 -9.06
CA ASP A 85 -11.40 -14.27 -9.55
C ASP A 85 -11.33 -13.60 -10.92
N ASN A 86 -10.15 -13.12 -11.31
CA ASN A 86 -9.87 -12.49 -12.60
C ASN A 86 -10.79 -11.30 -12.89
N LEU A 87 -10.90 -10.40 -11.92
CA LEU A 87 -11.75 -9.22 -12.00
C LEU A 87 -11.31 -8.30 -13.14
N ASN A 88 -12.26 -7.86 -13.95
CA ASN A 88 -12.01 -6.88 -14.98
C ASN A 88 -12.18 -5.47 -14.41
N GLN A 89 -11.12 -4.65 -14.49
CA GLN A 89 -11.11 -3.28 -13.98
C GLN A 89 -12.28 -2.42 -14.50
N MET A 90 -12.72 -2.63 -15.73
CA MET A 90 -13.78 -1.81 -16.35
C MET A 90 -15.18 -2.15 -15.83
N THR A 91 -15.43 -3.41 -15.46
CA THR A 91 -16.77 -3.90 -15.06
C THR A 91 -16.87 -4.24 -13.58
N PHE A 92 -15.74 -4.25 -12.86
CA PHE A 92 -15.67 -4.65 -11.46
C PHE A 92 -16.70 -3.93 -10.56
N LEU A 93 -16.81 -2.60 -10.67
CA LEU A 93 -17.75 -1.84 -9.83
C LEU A 93 -19.22 -2.16 -10.14
N ASP A 94 -19.54 -2.41 -11.42
CA ASP A 94 -20.89 -2.81 -11.82
C ASP A 94 -21.21 -4.22 -11.31
N GLU A 95 -20.25 -5.13 -11.40
CA GLU A 95 -20.36 -6.49 -10.87
C GLU A 95 -20.53 -6.48 -9.34
N LEU A 96 -19.74 -5.66 -8.63
CA LEU A 96 -19.86 -5.47 -7.19
C LEU A 96 -21.25 -4.96 -6.81
N MET A 97 -21.74 -3.93 -7.50
CA MET A 97 -23.08 -3.37 -7.30
C MET A 97 -24.18 -4.44 -7.50
N LEU A 98 -24.05 -5.27 -8.54
CA LEU A 98 -25.00 -6.36 -8.79
C LEU A 98 -24.98 -7.40 -7.67
N ILE A 99 -23.80 -7.74 -7.15
CA ILE A 99 -23.66 -8.65 -6.01
C ILE A 99 -24.31 -8.03 -4.77
N MET A 100 -24.04 -6.76 -4.46
CA MET A 100 -24.63 -6.07 -3.31
C MET A 100 -26.16 -6.02 -3.36
N LYS A 101 -26.73 -5.79 -4.54
CA LYS A 101 -28.19 -5.80 -4.74
C LYS A 101 -28.81 -7.18 -4.56
N GLY A 102 -28.06 -8.24 -4.81
CA GLY A 102 -28.51 -9.62 -4.67
C GLY A 102 -28.31 -10.22 -3.27
N LEU A 103 -27.63 -9.50 -2.37
CA LEU A 103 -27.34 -9.95 -1.01
C LEU A 103 -28.46 -9.52 -0.05
N THR A 104 -29.16 -10.51 0.49
CA THR A 104 -30.21 -10.31 1.51
C THR A 104 -29.67 -10.38 2.94
N GLU A 105 -28.45 -10.90 3.10
CA GLU A 105 -27.78 -11.09 4.38
C GLU A 105 -26.80 -9.93 4.61
N PRO A 106 -26.64 -9.46 5.86
CA PRO A 106 -25.68 -8.39 6.17
C PRO A 106 -24.26 -8.87 5.86
N ILE A 107 -23.48 -7.99 5.23
CA ILE A 107 -22.06 -8.23 4.94
C ILE A 107 -21.26 -8.09 6.24
N TRP A 108 -20.27 -8.96 6.40
CA TRP A 108 -19.31 -8.87 7.50
C TRP A 108 -17.94 -8.39 7.02
N CYS A 109 -17.48 -8.92 5.89
CA CYS A 109 -16.16 -8.58 5.37
C CYS A 109 -16.13 -8.57 3.85
N ILE A 110 -15.42 -7.60 3.28
CA ILE A 110 -15.00 -7.60 1.88
C ILE A 110 -13.48 -7.58 1.85
N LYS A 111 -12.90 -8.59 1.21
CA LYS A 111 -11.48 -8.69 0.93
C LYS A 111 -11.25 -8.55 -0.56
N LEU A 112 -10.44 -7.58 -0.95
CA LEU A 112 -10.03 -7.31 -2.32
C LEU A 112 -8.53 -7.50 -2.42
N ASN A 113 -8.10 -8.52 -3.16
CA ASN A 113 -6.70 -8.67 -3.52
C ASN A 113 -6.42 -7.82 -4.77
N LEU A 114 -5.27 -7.16 -4.76
CA LEU A 114 -4.90 -6.10 -5.67
C LEU A 114 -3.54 -6.41 -6.29
N ASN A 115 -3.38 -6.05 -7.55
CA ASN A 115 -2.08 -5.92 -8.18
C ASN A 115 -1.59 -4.47 -8.06
N ILE A 116 -0.29 -4.28 -7.86
CA ILE A 116 0.30 -2.94 -7.79
C ILE A 116 0.76 -2.52 -9.19
N VAL A 117 0.55 -1.26 -9.53
CA VAL A 117 1.07 -0.67 -10.76
C VAL A 117 2.17 0.30 -10.39
N GLY A 118 3.38 0.00 -10.85
CA GLY A 118 4.57 0.78 -10.58
C GLY A 118 5.26 1.26 -11.85
N PHE A 119 6.26 2.09 -11.66
CA PHE A 119 7.15 2.57 -12.70
C PHE A 119 8.57 2.12 -12.41
N LEU A 120 9.23 1.59 -13.44
CA LEU A 120 10.65 1.30 -13.43
C LEU A 120 11.40 2.27 -14.35
N ARG A 121 12.64 2.59 -13.99
CA ARG A 121 13.58 3.31 -14.84
C ARG A 121 14.68 2.33 -15.22
N THR A 122 15.06 2.33 -16.49
CA THR A 122 16.16 1.48 -16.96
C THR A 122 17.45 2.28 -16.99
N GLU A 123 18.60 1.63 -16.79
CA GLU A 123 19.90 2.31 -16.90
C GLU A 123 20.15 2.90 -18.29
N ARG A 124 19.63 2.24 -19.32
CA ARG A 124 19.76 2.64 -20.71
C ARG A 124 18.95 3.90 -21.05
N ASP A 125 17.85 4.13 -20.34
CA ASP A 125 16.96 5.28 -20.53
C ASP A 125 16.31 5.67 -19.20
N PRO A 126 17.00 6.49 -18.37
CA PRO A 126 16.51 6.87 -17.04
C PRO A 126 15.38 7.89 -17.08
N ASP A 127 15.23 8.63 -18.19
CA ASP A 127 14.20 9.65 -18.37
C ASP A 127 12.87 9.03 -18.81
N LYS A 128 12.91 7.86 -19.47
CA LYS A 128 11.71 7.11 -19.87
C LYS A 128 11.29 6.09 -18.81
N GLN A 129 10.27 6.44 -18.04
CA GLN A 129 9.65 5.54 -17.08
C GLN A 129 8.78 4.51 -17.81
N ILE A 130 8.95 3.23 -17.49
CA ILE A 130 8.13 2.13 -18.00
C ILE A 130 7.12 1.76 -16.92
N ARG A 131 5.82 1.82 -17.27
CA ARG A 131 4.73 1.40 -16.39
C ARG A 131 4.58 -0.12 -16.44
N LEU A 132 4.57 -0.76 -15.28
CA LEU A 132 4.50 -2.21 -15.14
C LEU A 132 3.46 -2.58 -14.09
N GLN A 133 2.75 -3.67 -14.35
CA GLN A 133 1.92 -4.34 -13.35
C GLN A 133 2.82 -5.32 -12.59
N ILE A 134 2.79 -5.21 -11.28
CA ILE A 134 3.63 -5.96 -10.36
C ILE A 134 2.72 -6.77 -9.45
N GLN A 135 2.97 -8.07 -9.43
CA GLN A 135 2.33 -9.00 -8.51
C GLN A 135 3.10 -9.02 -7.21
N GLU A 136 2.71 -8.14 -6.30
CA GLU A 136 3.17 -8.09 -4.92
C GLU A 136 1.94 -8.21 -4.02
N PRO A 137 2.07 -8.80 -2.82
CA PRO A 137 0.93 -9.02 -1.93
C PRO A 137 0.32 -7.66 -1.57
N ALA A 138 -0.85 -7.34 -2.12
CA ALA A 138 -1.58 -6.13 -1.81
C ALA A 138 -3.05 -6.46 -1.62
N THR A 139 -3.59 -6.05 -0.47
CA THR A 139 -4.92 -6.43 -0.05
C THR A 139 -5.61 -5.23 0.56
N PHE A 140 -6.85 -4.99 0.15
CA PHE A 140 -7.74 -4.07 0.83
C PHE A 140 -8.86 -4.85 1.50
N VAL A 141 -9.05 -4.63 2.79
CA VAL A 141 -10.06 -5.32 3.59
C VAL A 141 -10.94 -4.28 4.27
N VAL A 142 -12.24 -4.51 4.21
CA VAL A 142 -13.26 -3.74 4.91
C VAL A 142 -14.05 -4.70 5.78
N TRP A 143 -14.06 -4.46 7.09
CA TRP A 143 -14.90 -5.16 8.06
C TRP A 143 -16.04 -4.25 8.51
N GLY A 144 -17.14 -4.88 8.92
CA GLY A 144 -18.30 -4.23 9.50
C GLY A 144 -19.38 -5.24 9.82
N GLY A 145 -20.60 -4.78 10.07
CA GLY A 145 -21.73 -5.66 10.37
C GLY A 145 -22.31 -5.44 11.77
N PRO A 146 -23.37 -6.16 12.14
CA PRO A 146 -24.23 -5.83 13.27
C PRO A 146 -23.50 -5.66 14.62
N ASP A 147 -22.42 -6.38 14.86
CA ASP A 147 -21.67 -6.34 16.14
C ASP A 147 -20.26 -5.72 16.02
N GLU A 148 -19.87 -5.25 14.84
CA GLU A 148 -18.51 -4.77 14.56
C GLU A 148 -18.52 -3.26 14.29
N THR A 149 -17.61 -2.51 14.92
CA THR A 149 -17.34 -1.13 14.48
C THR A 149 -16.63 -1.20 13.14
N GLY A 150 -17.16 -0.51 12.13
CA GLY A 150 -16.61 -0.60 10.77
C GLY A 150 -15.12 -0.33 10.75
N PHE A 151 -14.34 -1.09 9.98
CA PHE A 151 -12.89 -0.98 9.97
C PHE A 151 -12.34 -1.19 8.56
N GLN A 152 -11.33 -0.41 8.16
CA GLN A 152 -10.75 -0.49 6.82
C GLN A 152 -9.24 -0.57 6.91
N ILE A 153 -8.65 -1.54 6.21
CA ILE A 153 -7.20 -1.68 6.10
C ILE A 153 -6.81 -1.90 4.64
N PHE A 154 -5.80 -1.17 4.19
CA PHE A 154 -5.03 -1.47 3.01
C PHE A 154 -3.64 -1.94 3.42
N SER A 155 -3.24 -3.12 2.98
CA SER A 155 -1.90 -3.68 3.17
C SER A 155 -1.20 -3.89 1.83
N MET A 156 0.12 -3.70 1.81
CA MET A 156 0.91 -3.92 0.60
C MET A 156 2.35 -4.35 0.87
N GLY A 157 2.88 -5.15 -0.04
CA GLY A 157 4.25 -5.64 -0.05
C GLY A 157 5.29 -4.54 -0.13
N TYR A 158 6.33 -4.67 0.70
CA TYR A 158 7.50 -3.81 0.80
C TYR A 158 8.50 -3.86 -0.35
N ARG A 159 8.52 -4.91 -1.19
CA ARG A 159 9.69 -5.18 -2.05
C ARG A 159 9.99 -4.04 -3.02
N LEU A 160 8.95 -3.38 -3.54
CA LEU A 160 9.04 -2.21 -4.42
C LEU A 160 9.54 -0.93 -3.76
N PHE A 161 9.51 -0.88 -2.42
CA PHE A 161 9.90 0.28 -1.61
C PHE A 161 11.15 -0.01 -0.75
N SER A 162 11.69 -1.23 -0.84
CA SER A 162 12.90 -1.65 -0.15
C SER A 162 14.17 -1.24 -0.90
N GLU A 163 15.29 -1.16 -0.19
CA GLU A 163 16.61 -0.86 -0.76
C GLU A 163 17.27 -2.07 -1.47
N GLN A 164 16.52 -3.17 -1.68
CA GLN A 164 17.06 -4.35 -2.35
C GLN A 164 17.48 -3.99 -3.78
N LYS A 165 18.80 -3.92 -3.98
CA LYS A 165 19.40 -3.77 -5.30
C LYS A 165 19.18 -5.07 -6.06
N ILE A 166 18.31 -5.04 -7.06
CA ILE A 166 18.32 -6.05 -8.11
C ILE A 166 19.69 -5.94 -8.79
N LYS A 167 20.43 -7.05 -8.90
CA LYS A 167 21.78 -7.06 -9.51
C LYS A 167 21.70 -6.44 -10.90
N GLY A 168 22.38 -5.31 -11.10
CA GLY A 168 22.40 -4.58 -12.37
C GLY A 168 21.44 -3.38 -12.47
N GLU A 169 20.81 -2.96 -11.36
CA GLU A 169 20.02 -1.72 -11.31
C GLU A 169 20.57 -0.71 -10.30
N HIS A 170 21.04 0.43 -10.80
CA HIS A 170 21.38 1.61 -10.00
C HIS A 170 20.20 2.59 -9.77
N SER A 171 18.99 2.24 -10.20
CA SER A 171 17.78 3.06 -10.07
C SER A 171 17.04 2.83 -8.75
N LEU A 172 16.83 3.90 -7.97
CA LEU A 172 16.02 3.86 -6.74
C LEU A 172 14.51 3.78 -7.08
N LEU A 173 13.95 2.57 -7.12
CA LEU A 173 12.51 2.31 -7.35
C LEU A 173 11.61 3.06 -6.38
N TRP A 174 12.06 3.21 -5.13
CA TRP A 174 11.39 3.99 -4.08
C TRP A 174 11.08 5.42 -4.55
N SER A 175 12.06 6.13 -5.14
CA SER A 175 11.93 7.55 -5.48
C SER A 175 10.85 7.85 -6.54
N VAL A 176 10.52 6.85 -7.37
CA VAL A 176 9.52 6.98 -8.43
C VAL A 176 8.13 6.62 -7.92
N ASN A 177 8.03 5.54 -7.13
CA ASN A 177 6.74 4.97 -6.73
C ASN A 177 6.20 5.55 -5.41
N GLN A 178 7.06 5.97 -4.48
CA GLN A 178 6.66 6.53 -3.19
C GLN A 178 5.76 7.77 -3.33
N PRO A 179 6.04 8.77 -4.20
CA PRO A 179 5.15 9.92 -4.37
C PRO A 179 3.75 9.54 -4.89
N LEU A 180 3.63 8.43 -5.63
CA LEU A 180 2.32 7.95 -6.12
C LEU A 180 1.50 7.37 -4.97
N LEU A 181 2.15 6.56 -4.12
CA LEU A 181 1.54 6.01 -2.90
C LEU A 181 1.13 7.14 -1.93
N GLU A 182 2.01 8.11 -1.70
CA GLU A 182 1.73 9.28 -0.85
C GLU A 182 0.48 10.04 -1.31
N ARG A 183 0.37 10.29 -2.62
CA ARG A 183 -0.79 10.96 -3.19
C ARG A 183 -2.05 10.11 -3.08
N ALA A 184 -1.95 8.79 -3.23
CA ALA A 184 -3.07 7.88 -3.10
C ALA A 184 -3.59 7.85 -1.65
N LEU A 185 -2.71 7.69 -0.66
CA LEU A 185 -3.05 7.74 0.77
C LEU A 185 -3.70 9.07 1.15
N GLN A 186 -3.13 10.21 0.72
CA GLN A 186 -3.74 11.52 0.97
C GLN A 186 -5.11 11.69 0.31
N LYS A 187 -5.30 11.15 -0.90
CA LYS A 187 -6.62 11.16 -1.56
C LYS A 187 -7.61 10.28 -0.81
N TRP A 188 -7.17 9.14 -0.29
CA TRP A 188 -8.00 8.23 0.46
C TRP A 188 -8.54 8.90 1.72
N GLU A 189 -7.69 9.56 2.50
CA GLU A 189 -8.11 10.34 3.68
C GLU A 189 -9.12 11.44 3.34
N ARG A 190 -8.91 12.15 2.22
CA ARG A 190 -9.83 13.21 1.79
C ARG A 190 -11.19 12.67 1.36
N GLN A 191 -11.21 11.49 0.73
CA GLN A 191 -12.44 10.88 0.22
C GLN A 191 -13.22 10.18 1.33
N SER A 192 -12.53 9.46 2.22
CA SER A 192 -13.15 8.85 3.40
C SER A 192 -13.51 9.86 4.47
N ARG A 193 -12.90 11.06 4.46
CA ARG A 193 -12.96 12.07 5.53
C ARG A 193 -12.40 11.59 6.87
N HIS A 194 -11.63 10.50 6.85
CA HIS A 194 -10.98 9.93 8.02
C HIS A 194 -9.47 10.08 7.91
N ILE A 195 -8.86 10.29 9.06
CA ILE A 195 -7.41 10.33 9.19
C ILE A 195 -6.92 8.89 9.37
N ILE A 196 -5.92 8.48 8.60
CA ILE A 196 -5.24 7.20 8.83
C ILE A 196 -4.60 7.24 10.22
N ASP A 197 -5.04 6.35 11.10
CA ASP A 197 -4.59 6.20 12.49
C ASP A 197 -3.94 4.82 12.73
N VAL A 198 -4.25 3.82 11.90
CA VAL A 198 -3.58 2.51 11.91
C VAL A 198 -2.44 2.53 10.90
N ILE A 199 -1.21 2.36 11.39
CA ILE A 199 0.01 2.28 10.60
C ILE A 199 0.90 1.19 11.20
N GLU A 200 0.89 0.01 10.58
CA GLU A 200 1.56 -1.16 11.13
C GLU A 200 2.35 -1.93 10.07
N SER A 201 3.39 -2.62 10.51
CA SER A 201 4.32 -3.37 9.66
C SER A 201 4.71 -4.65 10.37
N ASN A 202 4.84 -5.74 9.63
CA ASN A 202 5.43 -6.97 10.15
C ASN A 202 6.98 -6.96 10.10
N SER A 203 7.62 -5.87 9.64
CA SER A 203 9.08 -5.68 9.66
C SER A 203 9.52 -4.43 10.42
N LYS A 204 10.67 -4.55 11.09
CA LYS A 204 11.37 -3.48 11.83
C LYS A 204 12.35 -2.67 10.97
N ASP A 205 12.61 -3.11 9.73
CA ASP A 205 13.72 -2.60 8.91
C ASP A 205 13.39 -1.28 8.19
N LEU A 206 12.11 -0.98 8.03
CA LEU A 206 11.62 0.24 7.39
C LEU A 206 10.55 0.87 8.27
N SER A 207 10.80 2.11 8.70
CA SER A 207 9.78 2.86 9.41
C SER A 207 8.64 3.20 8.46
N LEU A 208 7.42 2.84 8.85
CA LEU A 208 6.23 3.33 8.18
C LEU A 208 5.88 4.72 8.69
N SER A 209 5.24 5.48 7.82
CA SER A 209 4.62 6.75 8.17
C SER A 209 3.20 6.78 7.63
N ARG A 210 2.43 7.76 8.10
CA ARG A 210 1.10 8.07 7.57
C ARG A 210 1.11 8.37 6.06
N ARG A 211 2.27 8.77 5.54
CA ARG A 211 2.51 9.08 4.14
C ARG A 211 3.24 7.95 3.43
N GLY A 212 3.01 6.69 3.81
CA GLY A 212 3.65 5.55 3.17
C GLY A 212 5.02 5.22 3.78
N PHE A 213 5.92 4.67 2.97
CA PHE A 213 7.21 4.17 3.45
C PHE A 213 8.20 5.30 3.73
N ALA A 214 8.87 5.25 4.88
CA ALA A 214 10.00 6.14 5.10
C ALA A 214 11.10 5.88 4.07
N ARG A 215 11.95 6.88 3.88
CA ARG A 215 13.13 6.72 3.04
C ARG A 215 13.99 5.60 3.62
N PRO A 216 14.37 4.58 2.83
CA PRO A 216 15.24 3.52 3.32
C PRO A 216 16.56 4.10 3.82
N ALA A 217 17.09 3.51 4.90
CA ALA A 217 18.35 3.93 5.48
C ALA A 217 19.48 3.61 4.47
N PRO A 218 20.33 4.58 4.10
CA PRO A 218 21.34 4.38 3.07
C PRO A 218 22.26 3.21 3.45
N SER A 219 22.23 2.14 2.64
CA SER A 219 23.03 0.92 2.84
C SER A 219 24.54 1.15 3.00
N PHE A 220 25.06 2.30 2.55
CA PHE A 220 26.43 2.72 2.81
C PHE A 220 26.50 4.22 3.01
N ALA A 221 27.30 4.66 4.00
CA ALA A 221 27.73 6.04 4.08
C ALA A 221 28.35 6.41 2.73
N ARG A 222 27.76 7.38 2.01
CA ARG A 222 28.44 8.00 0.87
C ARG A 222 29.82 8.40 1.37
N PRO A 223 30.93 7.93 0.75
CA PRO A 223 32.24 8.45 1.11
C PRO A 223 32.14 9.97 1.02
N LYS A 224 32.44 10.67 2.11
CA LYS A 224 32.53 12.13 2.07
C LYS A 224 33.44 12.47 0.89
N PRO A 225 33.03 13.35 -0.04
CA PRO A 225 33.96 13.80 -1.07
C PRO A 225 35.21 14.27 -0.33
N LYS A 226 36.38 13.72 -0.69
CA LYS A 226 37.65 14.19 -0.14
C LYS A 226 37.64 15.72 -0.26
N PRO A 227 38.06 16.46 0.78
CA PRO A 227 38.29 17.89 0.62
C PRO A 227 39.10 18.07 -0.66
N LYS A 228 38.67 18.96 -1.56
CA LYS A 228 39.53 19.35 -2.68
C LYS A 228 40.85 19.77 -2.04
N GLU A 229 41.92 19.05 -2.34
CA GLU A 229 43.26 19.55 -2.09
C GLU A 229 43.34 20.87 -2.85
N THR A 230 43.21 21.98 -2.12
CA THR A 230 43.84 23.22 -2.56
C THR A 230 45.29 22.85 -2.74
N GLY A 231 45.74 22.81 -3.99
CA GLY A 231 47.15 22.64 -4.31
C GLY A 231 48.00 23.62 -3.49
N PRO A 232 49.32 23.40 -3.39
CA PRO A 232 50.19 24.23 -2.58
C PRO A 232 49.91 25.71 -2.89
N ILE A 233 49.61 26.47 -1.84
CA ILE A 233 49.52 27.92 -1.90
C ILE A 233 50.85 28.36 -2.52
N GLN A 234 50.80 28.97 -3.72
CA GLN A 234 51.97 29.62 -4.26
C GLN A 234 52.38 30.68 -3.25
N ASP A 235 53.55 30.52 -2.66
CA ASP A 235 54.18 31.58 -1.88
C ASP A 235 54.23 32.82 -2.76
N SER A 236 53.44 33.82 -2.39
CA SER A 236 53.51 35.15 -2.97
C SER A 236 54.91 35.69 -2.71
N ILE A 237 55.73 35.69 -3.75
CA ILE A 237 57.04 36.36 -3.76
C ILE A 237 56.75 37.83 -3.45
N PRO A 238 57.39 38.43 -2.41
CA PRO A 238 57.23 39.85 -2.13
C PRO A 238 57.68 40.66 -3.35
N ASP A 239 56.90 41.65 -3.75
CA ASP A 239 57.30 42.59 -4.78
C ASP A 239 58.56 43.33 -4.32
N LEU A 240 59.57 43.41 -5.19
CA LEU A 240 60.86 44.05 -4.93
C LEU A 240 60.76 45.56 -4.60
N ASP A 241 59.59 46.16 -4.84
CA ASP A 241 59.30 47.55 -4.54
C ASP A 241 59.09 47.82 -3.03
N ASP A 242 58.84 46.79 -2.21
CA ASP A 242 58.71 46.90 -0.75
C ASP A 242 60.06 46.89 0.02
N LEU A 243 61.19 46.81 -0.69
CA LEU A 243 62.55 46.78 -0.11
C LEU A 243 63.36 48.08 -0.31
N LEU A 244 62.76 49.13 -0.87
CA LEU A 244 63.40 50.43 -1.08
C LEU A 244 62.59 51.60 -0.46
N LEU A 245 62.46 51.60 0.86
CA LEU A 245 62.14 52.78 1.68
C LEU A 245 63.00 52.82 2.95
#